data_AF-A0A1Y1T1C9-F1
#
_entry.id   AF-A0A1Y1T1C9-F1
#
_cell.length_a   1.000
_cell.length_b   1.000
_cell.length_c   1.000
_cell.angle_alpha   90.00
_cell.angle_beta   90.00
_cell.angle_gamma   90.00
#
_symmetry.space_group_name_H-M   'P 1'
#
loop_
_entity.id
_entity.type
_entity.pdbx_description
1 polymer ?
#
loop_
_entity_poly.entity_id
_entity_poly.type
_entity_poly.pdbx_seq_one_letter_code
_entity_poly.pdbx_strand_id
1 'polypeptide(L)'
;MKNIFFILFLFSVPLSAQQVYTGRVLSAKDSSALQGVSIYFDGTSLGTTSNKEGFFKIQNTASNISPLIFRSIGYTTRTVANISVFKDDNFPIVFLEESIDQLETVVLETDPWTREHKLRVFRREFLGKTEAATKSKILNEDAIKLKYSPSNAELIAFANEPIIIENKYLGYIIEYELMDFTVKYSGGSSGLQLVDFTFYEGTSFFRELNEKVKRRFIKHRKEAFSGSLLQFMRALANKKLTEHNFRIFHERFEVAPYKYFEIAPEGKFTKVIMLAKQLSILYEDQQSAIIYEYPFYIDEFGNVSPTRSYSISGFMGQSRIANTLPLNYGL
;
A
#
# COMPACT_ATOMS: atom_id res chain seq x y z
N MET A 1 -65.24 -10.14 -14.09
CA MET A 1 -63.85 -10.52 -13.73
C MET A 1 -63.01 -9.25 -13.80
N LYS A 2 -62.51 -8.76 -12.66
CA LYS A 2 -61.86 -7.44 -12.53
C LYS A 2 -60.38 -7.56 -12.92
N ASN A 3 -59.98 -6.75 -13.91
CA ASN A 3 -58.61 -6.63 -14.39
C ASN A 3 -57.70 -6.08 -13.27
N ILE A 4 -56.71 -6.86 -12.85
CA ILE A 4 -55.61 -6.40 -12.00
C ILE A 4 -54.50 -5.95 -12.94
N PHE A 5 -54.38 -4.63 -13.10
CA PHE A 5 -53.28 -3.99 -13.82
C PHE A 5 -52.12 -3.84 -12.82
N PHE A 6 -51.13 -4.72 -12.92
CA PHE A 6 -49.92 -4.68 -12.07
C PHE A 6 -48.96 -3.64 -12.65
N ILE A 7 -48.97 -2.42 -12.11
CA ILE A 7 -48.02 -1.36 -12.47
C ILE A 7 -46.67 -1.70 -11.83
N LEU A 8 -45.74 -2.17 -12.65
CA LEU A 8 -44.35 -2.41 -12.28
C LEU A 8 -43.64 -1.05 -12.17
N PHE A 9 -43.49 -0.52 -10.96
CA PHE A 9 -42.68 0.67 -10.70
C PHE A 9 -41.20 0.30 -10.85
N LEU A 10 -40.64 0.57 -12.03
CA LEU A 10 -39.20 0.52 -12.30
C LEU A 10 -38.50 1.60 -11.47
N PHE A 11 -38.07 1.24 -10.25
CA PHE A 11 -37.09 2.02 -9.51
C PHE A 11 -35.77 1.95 -10.30
N SER A 12 -35.47 3.01 -11.04
CA SER A 12 -34.14 3.25 -11.59
C SER A 12 -33.18 3.51 -10.43
N VAL A 13 -32.57 2.45 -9.91
CA VAL A 13 -31.39 2.56 -9.07
C VAL A 13 -30.31 3.28 -9.90
N PRO A 14 -29.74 4.40 -9.41
CA PRO A 14 -28.64 5.03 -10.11
C PRO A 14 -27.49 4.03 -10.19
N LEU A 15 -27.17 3.57 -11.40
CA LEU A 15 -25.90 2.90 -11.66
C LEU A 15 -24.80 3.88 -11.24
N SER A 16 -23.93 3.48 -10.32
CA SER A 16 -22.74 4.28 -9.99
C SER A 16 -21.95 4.53 -11.27
N ALA A 17 -21.83 5.80 -11.66
CA ALA A 17 -21.14 6.19 -12.87
C ALA A 17 -19.64 5.88 -12.72
N GLN A 18 -19.13 4.99 -13.57
CA GLN A 18 -17.68 4.74 -13.66
C GLN A 18 -16.98 6.03 -14.09
N GLN A 19 -16.06 6.51 -13.26
CA GLN A 19 -15.27 7.68 -13.62
C GLN A 19 -14.15 7.26 -14.55
N VAL A 20 -14.04 7.92 -15.69
CA VAL A 20 -12.97 7.70 -16.65
C VAL A 20 -11.95 8.82 -16.49
N TYR A 21 -10.67 8.44 -16.48
CA TYR A 21 -9.57 9.39 -16.48
C TYR A 21 -8.77 9.21 -17.77
N THR A 22 -8.51 10.31 -18.46
CA THR A 22 -7.81 10.35 -19.75
C THR A 22 -6.70 11.38 -19.71
N GLY A 23 -5.69 11.16 -20.54
CA GLY A 23 -4.56 12.07 -20.67
C GLY A 23 -3.53 11.54 -21.64
N ARG A 24 -2.41 12.23 -21.71
CA ARG A 24 -1.29 11.88 -22.59
C ARG A 24 0.03 11.93 -21.82
N VAL A 25 0.92 10.98 -22.08
CA VAL A 25 2.24 10.92 -21.45
C VAL A 25 3.32 11.22 -22.48
N LEU A 26 4.16 12.21 -22.18
CA LEU A 26 5.26 12.66 -23.04
C LEU A 26 6.59 12.65 -22.29
N SER A 27 7.69 12.57 -23.03
CA SER A 27 9.04 12.79 -22.51
C SER A 27 9.24 14.27 -22.19
N ALA A 28 9.76 14.58 -21.00
CA ALA A 28 10.08 15.96 -20.60
C ALA A 28 11.21 16.57 -21.44
N LYS A 29 12.07 15.74 -22.03
CA LYS A 29 13.27 16.16 -22.76
C LYS A 29 12.98 16.71 -24.15
N ASP A 30 12.10 16.03 -24.88
CA ASP A 30 11.85 16.28 -26.31
C ASP A 30 10.36 16.31 -26.67
N SER A 31 9.47 16.18 -25.68
CA SER A 31 8.01 16.09 -25.88
C SER A 31 7.57 14.93 -26.77
N SER A 32 8.42 13.91 -26.96
CA SER A 32 8.05 12.71 -27.71
C SER A 32 7.00 11.90 -26.94
N ALA A 33 6.11 11.24 -27.69
CA ALA A 33 5.06 10.41 -27.11
C ALA A 33 5.65 9.13 -26.49
N LEU A 34 5.27 8.85 -25.24
CA LEU A 34 5.75 7.65 -24.54
C LEU A 34 4.71 6.54 -24.63
N GLN A 35 5.04 5.50 -25.38
CA GLN A 35 4.25 4.27 -25.48
C GLN A 35 4.56 3.30 -24.34
N GLY A 36 3.55 2.59 -23.86
CA GLY A 36 3.74 1.49 -22.91
C GLY A 36 4.05 1.94 -21.48
N VAL A 37 3.85 3.23 -21.18
CA VAL A 37 3.89 3.74 -19.80
C VAL A 37 2.82 2.99 -19.02
N SER A 38 3.19 2.44 -17.86
CA SER A 38 2.24 1.84 -16.93
C SER A 38 1.59 2.94 -16.10
N ILE A 39 0.26 3.02 -16.13
CA ILE A 39 -0.52 4.00 -15.38
C ILE A 39 -1.46 3.25 -14.45
N TYR A 40 -1.35 3.44 -13.14
CA TYR A 40 -2.17 2.72 -12.17
C TYR A 40 -2.49 3.54 -10.92
N PHE A 41 -3.60 3.21 -10.27
CA PHE A 41 -3.94 3.75 -8.96
C PHE A 41 -3.13 3.01 -7.89
N ASP A 42 -2.34 3.75 -7.12
CA ASP A 42 -1.48 3.17 -6.08
C ASP A 42 -2.28 2.30 -5.10
N GLY A 43 -1.72 1.13 -4.78
CA GLY A 43 -2.29 0.18 -3.86
C GLY A 43 -3.46 -0.61 -4.44
N THR A 44 -3.79 -0.49 -5.72
CA THR A 44 -4.96 -1.16 -6.32
C THR A 44 -4.58 -2.13 -7.44
N SER A 45 -5.61 -2.80 -7.99
CA SER A 45 -5.50 -3.58 -9.23
C SER A 45 -5.99 -2.82 -10.47
N LEU A 46 -6.23 -1.51 -10.36
CA LEU A 46 -6.76 -0.68 -11.44
C LEU A 46 -5.60 0.02 -12.16
N GLY A 47 -5.36 -0.37 -13.41
CA GLY A 47 -4.27 0.15 -14.22
C GLY A 47 -4.53 0.01 -15.71
N THR A 48 -3.75 0.74 -16.50
CA THR A 48 -3.77 0.76 -17.95
C THR A 48 -2.36 1.05 -18.48
N THR A 49 -2.19 1.03 -19.79
CA THR A 49 -0.93 1.42 -20.46
C THR A 49 -1.16 2.48 -21.51
N SER A 50 -0.20 3.38 -21.71
CA SER A 50 -0.27 4.35 -22.81
C SER A 50 -0.11 3.69 -24.19
N ASN A 51 -0.81 4.22 -25.18
CA ASN A 51 -0.73 3.77 -26.58
C ASN A 51 0.48 4.39 -27.32
N LYS A 52 0.63 4.11 -28.63
CA LYS A 52 1.72 4.63 -29.48
C LYS A 52 1.83 6.15 -29.51
N GLU A 53 0.72 6.85 -29.31
CA GLU A 53 0.64 8.30 -29.30
C GLU A 53 0.79 8.89 -27.89
N GLY A 54 0.99 8.05 -26.88
CA GLY A 54 1.12 8.42 -25.48
C GLY A 54 -0.21 8.58 -24.75
N PHE A 55 -1.35 8.36 -25.40
CA PHE A 55 -2.67 8.48 -24.76
C PHE A 55 -2.94 7.31 -23.85
N PHE A 56 -3.60 7.60 -22.72
CA PHE A 56 -4.11 6.59 -21.82
C PHE A 56 -5.57 6.84 -21.47
N LYS A 57 -6.25 5.75 -21.11
CA LYS A 57 -7.61 5.76 -20.58
C LYS A 57 -7.69 4.73 -19.47
N ILE A 58 -8.03 5.18 -18.27
CA ILE A 58 -8.19 4.33 -17.10
C ILE A 58 -9.58 4.54 -16.51
N GLN A 59 -10.28 3.44 -16.24
CA GLN A 59 -11.55 3.46 -15.56
C GLN A 59 -11.34 3.25 -14.07
N ASN A 60 -11.96 4.11 -13.28
CA ASN A 60 -12.02 3.96 -11.84
C ASN A 60 -13.42 3.50 -11.47
N THR A 61 -13.52 2.26 -11.05
CA THR A 61 -14.79 1.62 -10.65
C THR A 61 -15.14 1.85 -9.20
N ALA A 62 -14.17 2.27 -8.39
CA ALA A 62 -14.40 2.78 -7.05
C ALA A 62 -14.24 4.30 -7.08
N SER A 63 -14.72 5.04 -6.08
CA SER A 63 -14.58 6.50 -6.00
C SER A 63 -13.12 6.97 -5.84
N ASN A 64 -12.13 6.10 -6.13
CA ASN A 64 -10.75 6.17 -5.67
C ASN A 64 -10.08 7.52 -5.86
N ILE A 65 -9.47 8.03 -4.79
CA ILE A 65 -8.60 9.21 -4.77
C ILE A 65 -7.13 8.78 -4.61
N SER A 66 -6.82 7.47 -4.61
CA SER A 66 -5.43 6.99 -4.61
C SER A 66 -4.64 7.73 -5.70
N PRO A 67 -3.40 8.16 -5.42
CA PRO A 67 -2.58 8.83 -6.42
C PRO A 67 -2.44 7.97 -7.68
N LEU A 68 -2.42 8.64 -8.83
CA LEU A 68 -2.17 8.00 -10.11
C LEU A 68 -0.65 7.95 -10.34
N ILE A 69 -0.12 6.75 -10.53
CA ILE A 69 1.31 6.50 -10.72
C ILE A 69 1.58 6.29 -12.20
N PHE A 70 2.55 7.01 -12.74
CA PHE A 70 3.04 6.88 -14.10
C PHE A 70 4.46 6.34 -14.06
N ARG A 71 4.67 5.16 -14.64
CA ARG A 71 5.94 4.44 -14.62
C ARG A 71 6.35 4.00 -16.01
N SER A 72 7.61 4.23 -16.36
CA SER A 72 8.21 3.73 -17.60
C SER A 72 9.67 3.41 -17.38
N ILE A 73 10.20 2.41 -18.09
CA ILE A 73 11.63 2.05 -18.02
C ILE A 73 12.46 3.23 -18.52
N GLY A 74 13.50 3.60 -17.77
CA GLY A 74 14.38 4.73 -18.09
C GLY A 74 13.83 6.11 -17.69
N TYR A 75 12.69 6.17 -17.01
CA TYR A 75 12.08 7.41 -16.53
C TYR A 75 11.85 7.37 -15.02
N THR A 76 11.90 8.53 -14.37
CA THR A 76 11.55 8.69 -12.97
C THR A 76 10.04 8.53 -12.77
N THR A 77 9.63 7.67 -11.84
CA THR A 77 8.23 7.45 -11.50
C THR A 77 7.55 8.75 -11.08
N ARG A 78 6.42 9.08 -11.72
CA ARG A 78 5.66 10.30 -11.44
C ARG A 78 4.35 9.99 -10.74
N THR A 79 4.16 10.57 -9.56
CA THR A 79 2.95 10.44 -8.74
C THR A 79 2.08 11.69 -8.88
N VAL A 80 0.81 11.51 -9.24
CA VAL A 80 -0.18 12.60 -9.32
C VAL A 80 -1.32 12.36 -8.33
N ALA A 81 -1.30 13.09 -7.21
CA ALA A 81 -2.33 12.98 -6.17
C ALA A 81 -3.67 13.62 -6.58
N ASN A 82 -3.64 14.75 -7.28
CA ASN A 82 -4.86 15.40 -7.74
C ASN A 82 -5.32 14.83 -9.09
N ILE A 83 -6.01 13.70 -9.04
CA ILE A 83 -6.51 13.02 -10.25
C ILE A 83 -7.66 13.75 -10.95
N SER A 84 -8.25 14.77 -10.32
CA SER A 84 -9.38 15.51 -10.91
C SER A 84 -9.01 16.21 -12.22
N VAL A 85 -7.72 16.50 -12.42
CA VAL A 85 -7.17 17.05 -13.65
C VAL A 85 -7.41 16.15 -14.86
N PHE A 86 -7.49 14.83 -14.66
CA PHE A 86 -7.69 13.85 -15.74
C PHE A 86 -9.16 13.52 -16.03
N LYS A 87 -10.12 14.18 -15.37
CA LYS A 87 -11.57 13.95 -15.60
C LYS A 87 -12.13 14.68 -16.81
N ASP A 88 -11.36 15.61 -17.36
CA ASP A 88 -11.77 16.47 -18.46
C ASP A 88 -11.32 15.89 -19.81
N ASP A 89 -12.07 16.17 -20.87
CA ASP A 89 -11.80 15.71 -22.24
C ASP A 89 -10.62 16.45 -22.89
N ASN A 90 -9.98 17.37 -22.16
CA ASN A 90 -8.84 18.16 -22.61
C ASN A 90 -7.50 17.40 -22.63
N PHE A 91 -7.49 16.10 -22.34
CA PHE A 91 -6.30 15.22 -22.36
C PHE A 91 -5.05 15.87 -21.74
N PRO A 92 -5.06 16.17 -20.43
CA PRO A 92 -3.91 16.77 -19.77
C PRO A 92 -2.63 15.96 -20.02
N ILE A 93 -1.53 16.69 -20.16
CA ILE A 93 -0.22 16.11 -20.46
C ILE A 93 0.54 15.86 -19.17
N VAL A 94 1.09 14.66 -19.02
CA VAL A 94 2.05 14.29 -17.99
C VAL A 94 3.42 14.14 -18.64
N PHE A 95 4.38 14.92 -18.17
CA PHE A 95 5.77 14.80 -18.59
C PHE A 95 6.53 13.84 -17.66
N LEU A 96 7.24 12.87 -18.25
CA LEU A 96 8.17 12.01 -17.53
C LEU A 96 9.61 12.45 -17.78
N GLU A 97 10.36 12.60 -16.70
CA GLU A 97 11.79 12.94 -16.74
C GLU A 97 12.61 11.65 -16.87
N GLU A 98 13.65 11.68 -17.71
CA GLU A 98 14.60 10.56 -17.80
C GLU A 98 15.19 10.30 -16.41
N SER A 99 15.29 9.03 -16.02
CA SER A 99 15.92 8.66 -14.76
C SER A 99 17.41 8.90 -14.88
N ILE A 100 17.92 9.85 -14.09
CA ILE A 100 19.35 9.97 -13.83
C ILE A 100 19.63 8.96 -12.72
N ASP A 101 20.57 8.04 -12.93
CA ASP A 101 20.97 7.05 -11.93
C ASP A 101 21.01 7.70 -10.54
N GLN A 102 20.07 7.30 -9.67
CA GLN A 102 20.07 7.79 -8.30
C GLN A 102 21.41 7.36 -7.71
N LEU A 103 22.23 8.37 -7.40
CA LEU A 103 23.55 8.17 -6.82
C LEU A 103 23.38 7.24 -5.62
N GLU A 104 24.04 6.09 -5.69
CA GLU A 104 24.11 5.13 -4.60
C GLU A 104 24.47 5.91 -3.34
N THR A 105 23.62 5.88 -2.31
CA THR A 105 23.92 6.54 -1.05
C THR A 105 25.26 5.98 -0.56
N VAL A 106 26.31 6.78 -0.72
CA VAL A 106 27.68 6.35 -0.45
C VAL A 106 27.86 6.34 1.05
N VAL A 107 27.37 5.30 1.70
CA VAL A 107 27.84 4.95 3.02
C VAL A 107 29.29 4.50 2.84
N LEU A 108 30.24 5.39 3.11
CA LEU A 108 31.70 5.17 2.99
C LEU A 108 32.19 4.22 4.09
N GLU A 109 31.54 3.06 4.23
CA GLU A 109 31.94 2.05 5.19
C GLU A 109 31.89 0.66 4.57
N THR A 110 32.74 -0.22 5.09
CA THR A 110 32.78 -1.61 4.65
C THR A 110 31.52 -2.30 5.17
N ASP A 111 30.75 -2.90 4.26
CA ASP A 111 29.62 -3.74 4.62
C ASP A 111 30.13 -5.15 4.96
N PRO A 112 30.11 -5.57 6.24
CA PRO A 112 30.63 -6.87 6.67
C PRO A 112 29.67 -8.03 6.34
N TRP A 113 28.45 -7.75 5.89
CA TRP A 113 27.43 -8.78 5.67
C TRP A 113 27.43 -9.28 4.23
N THR A 114 27.34 -10.60 4.08
CA THR A 114 27.16 -11.21 2.76
C THR A 114 25.83 -10.78 2.15
N ARG A 115 25.76 -10.73 0.82
CA ARG A 115 24.50 -10.47 0.11
C ARG A 115 23.41 -11.45 0.51
N GLU A 116 23.74 -12.73 0.68
CA GLU A 116 22.78 -13.77 1.08
C GLU A 116 22.16 -13.48 2.46
N HIS A 117 22.97 -13.08 3.44
CA HIS A 117 22.49 -12.71 4.77
C HIS A 117 21.54 -11.51 4.70
N LYS A 118 21.95 -10.43 4.01
CA LYS A 118 21.14 -9.23 3.82
C LYS A 118 19.81 -9.54 3.14
N LEU A 119 19.84 -10.36 2.10
CA LEU A 119 18.65 -10.73 1.33
C LEU A 119 17.69 -11.59 2.16
N ARG A 120 18.21 -12.47 3.02
CA ARG A 120 17.39 -13.23 3.98
C ARG A 120 16.66 -12.31 4.96
N VAL A 121 17.34 -11.29 5.49
CA VAL A 121 16.70 -10.27 6.33
C VAL A 121 15.65 -9.51 5.53
N PHE A 122 16.01 -9.01 4.35
CA PHE A 122 15.10 -8.27 3.48
C PHE A 122 13.81 -9.06 3.23
N ARG A 123 13.90 -10.32 2.78
CA ARG A 123 12.71 -11.18 2.57
C ARG A 123 11.85 -11.28 3.82
N ARG A 124 12.47 -11.54 4.98
CA ARG A 124 11.76 -11.72 6.25
C ARG A 124 11.01 -10.46 6.69
N GLU A 125 11.65 -9.30 6.55
CA GLU A 125 11.11 -8.03 7.01
C GLU A 125 10.17 -7.38 5.99
N PHE A 126 10.39 -7.61 4.69
CA PHE A 126 9.56 -7.11 3.60
C PHE A 126 8.32 -8.00 3.35
N LEU A 127 8.50 -9.32 3.20
CA LEU A 127 7.38 -10.27 3.01
C LEU A 127 6.62 -10.54 4.30
N GLY A 128 7.29 -10.47 5.45
CA GLY A 128 6.73 -10.80 6.76
C GLY A 128 7.03 -12.24 7.18
N LYS A 129 6.36 -12.68 8.26
CA LYS A 129 6.63 -13.97 8.94
C LYS A 129 5.43 -14.91 8.95
N THR A 130 4.38 -14.58 8.20
CA THR A 130 3.10 -15.30 8.17
C THR A 130 3.12 -16.48 7.19
N GLU A 131 2.09 -17.32 7.21
CA GLU A 131 1.90 -18.35 6.18
C GLU A 131 1.89 -17.75 4.77
N ALA A 132 1.28 -16.57 4.59
CA ALA A 132 1.25 -15.87 3.31
C ALA A 132 2.67 -15.56 2.80
N ALA A 133 3.58 -15.17 3.70
CA ALA A 133 4.98 -14.92 3.36
C ALA A 133 5.69 -16.20 2.90
N THR A 134 5.43 -17.34 3.55
CA THR A 134 6.02 -18.64 3.13
C THR A 134 5.57 -19.09 1.73
N LYS A 135 4.41 -18.60 1.28
CA LYS A 135 3.84 -18.87 -0.04
C LYS A 135 4.04 -17.71 -1.03
N SER A 136 4.89 -16.75 -0.68
CA SER A 136 5.26 -15.62 -1.53
C SER A 136 6.72 -15.70 -1.95
N LYS A 137 7.02 -15.27 -3.19
CA LYS A 137 8.38 -15.27 -3.74
C LYS A 137 8.66 -13.95 -4.45
N ILE A 138 9.84 -13.39 -4.22
CA ILE A 138 10.37 -12.29 -5.03
C ILE A 138 10.99 -12.92 -6.28
N LEU A 139 10.57 -12.50 -7.47
CA LEU A 139 10.98 -13.08 -8.74
C LEU A 139 12.27 -12.46 -9.29
N ASN A 140 12.55 -11.20 -8.97
CA ASN A 140 13.72 -10.43 -9.41
C ASN A 140 14.58 -9.95 -8.24
N GLU A 141 15.07 -10.86 -7.40
CA GLU A 141 15.89 -10.49 -6.22
C GLU A 141 17.17 -9.71 -6.58
N ASP A 142 17.69 -9.90 -7.80
CA ASP A 142 18.88 -9.20 -8.31
C ASP A 142 18.65 -7.71 -8.54
N ALA A 143 17.40 -7.27 -8.68
CA ALA A 143 17.04 -5.85 -8.73
C ALA A 143 17.29 -5.13 -7.39
N ILE A 144 17.32 -5.88 -6.29
CA ILE A 144 17.38 -5.35 -4.94
C ILE A 144 18.83 -5.18 -4.52
N LYS A 145 19.25 -3.92 -4.38
CA LYS A 145 20.54 -3.53 -3.84
C LYS A 145 20.41 -3.36 -2.33
N LEU A 146 21.36 -3.93 -1.59
CA LEU A 146 21.29 -4.09 -0.13
C LEU A 146 22.61 -3.66 0.48
N LYS A 147 22.54 -2.82 1.52
CA LYS A 147 23.72 -2.35 2.24
C LYS A 147 23.47 -2.34 3.74
N TYR A 148 24.33 -3.03 4.48
CA TYR A 148 24.35 -2.94 5.93
C TYR A 148 25.38 -1.90 6.36
N SER A 149 24.96 -1.06 7.30
CA SER A 149 25.72 0.01 7.91
C SER A 149 26.03 -0.36 9.36
N PRO A 150 27.26 -0.79 9.69
CA PRO A 150 27.64 -1.11 11.06
C PRO A 150 27.58 0.11 12.00
N SER A 151 27.96 1.28 11.50
CA SER A 151 27.97 2.52 12.30
C SER A 151 26.57 2.96 12.74
N ASN A 152 25.57 2.81 11.86
CA ASN A 152 24.18 3.11 12.20
C ASN A 152 23.43 1.90 12.76
N ALA A 153 24.02 0.69 12.64
CA ALA A 153 23.34 -0.58 12.87
C ALA A 153 22.05 -0.71 12.05
N GLU A 154 22.13 -0.46 10.74
CA GLU A 154 20.97 -0.45 9.85
C GLU A 154 21.22 -1.23 8.55
N LEU A 155 20.21 -1.98 8.08
CA LEU A 155 20.17 -2.52 6.72
C LEU A 155 19.24 -1.66 5.88
N ILE A 156 19.76 -1.08 4.80
CA ILE A 156 19.00 -0.34 3.80
C ILE A 156 18.85 -1.15 2.52
N ALA A 157 17.75 -0.94 1.80
CA ALA A 157 17.51 -1.53 0.49
C ALA A 157 16.98 -0.50 -0.51
N PHE A 158 17.38 -0.66 -1.76
CA PHE A 158 16.91 0.16 -2.88
C PHE A 158 16.78 -0.71 -4.12
N ALA A 159 15.87 -0.35 -5.01
CA ALA A 159 15.67 -1.07 -6.27
C ALA A 159 15.44 -0.06 -7.38
N ASN A 160 16.09 -0.27 -8.53
CA ASN A 160 15.96 0.60 -9.71
C ASN A 160 14.77 0.18 -10.60
N GLU A 161 14.12 -0.92 -10.25
CA GLU A 161 12.92 -1.44 -10.88
C GLU A 161 12.01 -2.02 -9.78
N PRO A 162 10.70 -2.16 -10.00
CA PRO A 162 9.80 -2.73 -9.01
C PRO A 162 10.18 -4.16 -8.67
N ILE A 163 9.98 -4.47 -7.40
CA ILE A 163 10.09 -5.81 -6.87
C ILE A 163 8.83 -6.57 -7.29
N ILE A 164 9.02 -7.64 -8.05
CA ILE A 164 7.95 -8.50 -8.53
C ILE A 164 7.73 -9.64 -7.53
N ILE A 165 6.57 -9.68 -6.90
CA ILE A 165 6.24 -10.64 -5.86
C ILE A 165 5.13 -11.56 -6.37
N GLU A 166 5.42 -12.85 -6.48
CA GLU A 166 4.41 -13.88 -6.71
C GLU A 166 3.82 -14.32 -5.36
N ASN A 167 2.59 -13.91 -5.07
CA ASN A 167 1.87 -14.29 -3.86
C ASN A 167 0.87 -15.42 -4.16
N LYS A 168 1.30 -16.67 -3.95
CA LYS A 168 0.45 -17.86 -4.16
C LYS A 168 -0.56 -18.09 -3.03
N TYR A 169 -0.49 -17.33 -1.94
CA TYR A 169 -1.48 -17.39 -0.86
C TYR A 169 -2.73 -16.61 -1.21
N LEU A 170 -2.58 -15.33 -1.58
CA LEU A 170 -3.67 -14.43 -1.96
C LEU A 170 -4.01 -14.51 -3.45
N GLY A 171 -3.14 -15.11 -4.27
CA GLY A 171 -3.36 -15.25 -5.71
C GLY A 171 -3.12 -13.96 -6.48
N TYR A 172 -2.07 -13.22 -6.13
CA TYR A 172 -1.68 -11.99 -6.80
C TYR A 172 -0.23 -12.06 -7.31
N ILE A 173 0.04 -11.35 -8.40
CA ILE A 173 1.36 -10.77 -8.67
C ILE A 173 1.32 -9.33 -8.15
N ILE A 174 2.27 -8.96 -7.31
CA ILE A 174 2.41 -7.61 -6.78
C ILE A 174 3.66 -7.00 -7.40
N GLU A 175 3.52 -5.84 -8.03
CA GLU A 175 4.64 -5.00 -8.43
C GLU A 175 4.81 -3.91 -7.38
N TYR A 176 5.97 -3.85 -6.74
CA TYR A 176 6.23 -2.91 -5.66
C TYR A 176 7.41 -2.00 -5.99
N GLU A 177 7.15 -0.70 -6.17
CA GLU A 177 8.19 0.31 -6.36
C GLU A 177 8.73 0.70 -4.99
N LEU A 178 9.95 0.27 -4.65
CA LEU A 178 10.55 0.53 -3.35
C LEU A 178 11.14 1.95 -3.31
N MET A 179 10.58 2.82 -2.46
CA MET A 179 11.07 4.18 -2.26
C MET A 179 12.02 4.28 -1.07
N ASP A 180 11.72 3.56 0.01
CA ASP A 180 12.55 3.47 1.20
C ASP A 180 12.43 2.08 1.83
N PHE A 181 13.52 1.58 2.37
CA PHE A 181 13.56 0.39 3.19
C PHE A 181 14.70 0.52 4.20
N THR A 182 14.38 0.41 5.47
CA THR A 182 15.34 0.46 6.57
C THR A 182 14.96 -0.55 7.64
N VAL A 183 15.91 -1.39 8.03
CA VAL A 183 15.84 -2.25 9.22
C VAL A 183 16.88 -1.77 10.21
N LYS A 184 16.47 -1.31 11.38
CA LYS A 184 17.37 -0.92 12.47
C LYS A 184 17.55 -2.06 13.46
N TYR A 185 18.77 -2.18 13.94
CA TYR A 185 19.15 -3.18 14.93
C TYR A 185 19.49 -2.52 16.25
N SER A 186 19.05 -3.14 17.34
CA SER A 186 19.47 -2.78 18.68
C SER A 186 20.27 -3.94 19.28
N GLY A 187 21.37 -3.60 19.96
CA GLY A 187 22.22 -4.57 20.67
C GLY A 187 21.82 -4.65 22.14
N GLY A 188 21.60 -5.86 22.65
CA GLY A 188 21.65 -6.11 24.09
C GLY A 188 23.09 -6.23 24.58
N SER A 189 23.30 -6.19 25.89
CA SER A 189 24.61 -6.40 26.54
C SER A 189 25.27 -7.76 26.24
N SER A 190 24.57 -8.67 25.56
CA SER A 190 25.06 -9.98 25.11
C SER A 190 25.74 -9.99 23.74
N GLY A 191 25.77 -8.86 23.02
CA GLY A 191 26.33 -8.76 21.66
C GLY A 191 25.42 -9.30 20.55
N LEU A 192 24.21 -9.78 20.89
CA LEU A 192 23.20 -10.19 19.91
C LEU A 192 22.48 -8.95 19.34
N GLN A 193 22.55 -8.76 18.02
CA GLN A 193 21.78 -7.73 17.32
C GLN A 193 20.39 -8.27 16.99
N LEU A 194 19.37 -7.64 17.57
CA LEU A 194 17.96 -7.93 17.27
C LEU A 194 17.40 -6.84 16.37
N VAL A 195 16.46 -7.22 15.51
CA VAL A 195 15.69 -6.21 14.76
C VAL A 195 14.82 -5.45 15.75
N ASP A 196 15.09 -4.15 15.81
CA ASP A 196 14.38 -3.21 16.66
C ASP A 196 13.20 -2.59 15.90
N PHE A 197 13.45 -2.22 14.65
CA PHE A 197 12.53 -1.47 13.83
C PHE A 197 12.68 -1.82 12.35
N THR A 198 11.56 -1.90 11.63
CA THR A 198 11.52 -2.09 10.17
C THR A 198 10.57 -1.07 9.57
N PHE A 199 11.07 -0.27 8.65
CA PHE A 199 10.32 0.68 7.84
C PHE A 199 10.49 0.35 6.35
N TYR A 200 9.41 0.45 5.60
CA TYR A 200 9.47 0.48 4.15
C TYR A 200 8.32 1.31 3.59
N GLU A 201 8.58 1.96 2.46
CA GLU A 201 7.64 2.84 1.77
C GLU A 201 7.79 2.64 0.26
N GLY A 202 6.68 2.81 -0.45
CA GLY A 202 6.62 2.54 -1.86
C GLY A 202 5.20 2.44 -2.37
N THR A 203 5.08 2.35 -3.70
CA THR A 203 3.80 2.18 -4.38
C THR A 203 3.61 0.72 -4.81
N SER A 204 2.37 0.28 -4.91
CA SER A 204 2.07 -1.10 -5.29
C SER A 204 0.98 -1.21 -6.34
N PHE A 205 1.14 -2.19 -7.23
CA PHE A 205 0.14 -2.56 -8.23
C PHE A 205 -0.13 -4.07 -8.16
N PHE A 206 -1.41 -4.44 -8.13
CA PHE A 206 -1.84 -5.82 -7.96
C PHE A 206 -2.42 -6.37 -9.26
N ARG A 207 -1.93 -7.53 -9.69
CA ARG A 207 -2.47 -8.30 -10.82
C ARG A 207 -2.95 -9.66 -10.34
N GLU A 208 -4.10 -10.10 -10.83
CA GLU A 208 -4.59 -11.45 -10.55
C GLU A 208 -3.60 -12.50 -11.07
N LEU A 209 -3.27 -13.49 -10.25
CA LEU A 209 -2.35 -14.56 -10.64
C LEU A 209 -2.96 -15.49 -11.70
N ASN A 210 -4.29 -15.60 -11.73
CA ASN A 210 -5.02 -16.44 -12.66
C ASN A 210 -6.23 -15.67 -13.21
N GLU A 211 -6.55 -15.84 -14.50
CA GLU A 211 -7.73 -15.22 -15.14
C GLU A 211 -9.02 -15.51 -14.35
N LYS A 212 -9.16 -16.75 -13.87
CA LYS A 212 -10.25 -17.15 -12.98
C LYS A 212 -9.75 -17.25 -11.54
N VAL A 213 -10.28 -16.39 -10.68
CA VAL A 213 -9.97 -16.39 -9.25
C VAL A 213 -10.43 -17.70 -8.60
N LYS A 214 -9.49 -18.41 -7.97
CA LYS A 214 -9.75 -19.68 -7.29
C LYS A 214 -10.44 -19.43 -5.95
N ARG A 215 -11.39 -20.31 -5.56
CA ARG A 215 -12.12 -20.22 -4.27
C ARG A 215 -11.20 -20.09 -3.05
N ARG A 216 -10.06 -20.79 -3.06
CA ARG A 216 -9.05 -20.70 -1.97
C ARG A 216 -8.50 -19.28 -1.80
N PHE A 217 -8.31 -18.54 -2.90
CA PHE A 217 -7.81 -17.16 -2.83
C PHE A 217 -8.88 -16.24 -2.23
N ILE A 218 -10.14 -16.41 -2.60
CA ILE A 218 -11.26 -15.65 -2.01
C ILE A 218 -11.30 -15.88 -0.49
N LYS A 219 -11.17 -17.14 -0.05
CA LYS A 219 -11.11 -17.48 1.38
C LYS A 219 -9.93 -16.79 2.07
N HIS A 220 -8.71 -16.96 1.56
CA HIS A 220 -7.51 -16.36 2.15
C HIS A 220 -7.53 -14.83 2.14
N ARG A 221 -8.12 -14.20 1.12
CA ARG A 221 -8.29 -12.74 1.07
C ARG A 221 -9.25 -12.26 2.15
N LYS A 222 -10.34 -12.99 2.42
CA LYS A 222 -11.24 -12.68 3.53
C LYS A 222 -10.50 -12.77 4.88
N GLU A 223 -9.74 -13.83 5.06
CA GLU A 223 -8.92 -14.04 6.27
C GLU A 223 -7.85 -12.96 6.43
N ALA A 224 -7.16 -12.59 5.34
CA ALA A 224 -6.14 -11.53 5.36
C ALA A 224 -6.73 -10.12 5.57
N PHE A 225 -8.00 -9.90 5.25
CA PHE A 225 -8.68 -8.63 5.49
C PHE A 225 -9.14 -8.49 6.94
N SER A 226 -9.70 -9.56 7.53
CA SER A 226 -10.19 -9.59 8.91
C SER A 226 -9.08 -9.28 9.91
N GLY A 227 -9.27 -8.25 10.72
CA GLY A 227 -8.30 -7.81 11.73
C GLY A 227 -7.04 -7.15 11.16
N SER A 228 -7.00 -6.89 9.85
CA SER A 228 -5.86 -6.24 9.20
C SER A 228 -5.75 -4.75 9.55
N LEU A 229 -4.56 -4.19 9.33
CA LEU A 229 -4.34 -2.75 9.43
C LEU A 229 -5.27 -1.96 8.48
N LEU A 230 -5.51 -2.47 7.28
CA LEU A 230 -6.42 -1.87 6.30
C LEU A 230 -7.85 -1.78 6.87
N GLN A 231 -8.37 -2.88 7.41
CA GLN A 231 -9.70 -2.90 8.02
C GLN A 231 -9.75 -1.96 9.24
N PHE A 232 -8.73 -1.99 10.09
CA PHE A 232 -8.63 -1.11 11.25
C PHE A 232 -8.66 0.36 10.88
N MET A 233 -7.85 0.79 9.89
CA MET A 233 -7.80 2.19 9.46
C MET A 233 -9.13 2.66 8.85
N ARG A 234 -9.79 1.82 8.04
CA ARG A 234 -11.15 2.11 7.55
C ARG A 234 -12.16 2.23 8.67
N ALA A 235 -12.13 1.30 9.64
CA ALA A 235 -13.03 1.33 10.78
C ALA A 235 -12.78 2.55 11.68
N LEU A 236 -11.52 2.94 11.87
CA LEU A 236 -11.13 4.12 12.63
C LEU A 236 -11.65 5.40 11.95
N ALA A 237 -11.38 5.57 10.66
CA ALA A 237 -11.82 6.74 9.89
C ALA A 237 -13.35 6.93 9.92
N ASN A 238 -14.09 5.82 9.81
CA ASN A 238 -15.56 5.83 9.77
C ASN A 238 -16.21 5.78 11.17
N LYS A 239 -15.42 5.78 12.25
CA LYS A 239 -15.91 5.59 13.63
C LYS A 239 -16.74 4.31 13.81
N LYS A 240 -16.26 3.19 13.23
CA LYS A 240 -16.86 1.84 13.26
C LYS A 240 -16.01 0.74 13.92
N LEU A 241 -15.04 1.08 14.77
CA LEU A 241 -14.21 0.11 15.51
C LEU A 241 -15.05 -0.98 16.21
N THR A 242 -16.07 -0.60 16.99
CA THR A 242 -16.94 -1.57 17.69
C THR A 242 -17.72 -2.47 16.72
N GLU A 243 -18.27 -1.91 15.63
CA GLU A 243 -18.99 -2.67 14.60
C GLU A 243 -18.10 -3.72 13.93
N HIS A 244 -16.80 -3.44 13.85
CA HIS A 244 -15.78 -4.32 13.31
C HIS A 244 -15.01 -5.10 14.39
N ASN A 245 -15.53 -5.21 15.62
CA ASN A 245 -14.96 -5.99 16.72
C ASN A 245 -13.54 -5.57 17.17
N PHE A 246 -13.13 -4.33 16.92
CA PHE A 246 -11.89 -3.78 17.45
C PHE A 246 -12.11 -3.23 18.85
N ARG A 247 -11.27 -3.67 19.79
CA ARG A 247 -11.20 -3.18 21.17
C ARG A 247 -9.88 -2.45 21.38
N ILE A 248 -9.94 -1.35 22.14
CA ILE A 248 -8.79 -0.48 22.38
C ILE A 248 -8.42 -0.53 23.85
N PHE A 249 -7.12 -0.62 24.11
CA PHE A 249 -6.56 -0.67 25.46
C PHE A 249 -5.50 0.41 25.63
N HIS A 250 -5.49 1.02 26.81
CA HIS A 250 -4.46 1.94 27.28
C HIS A 250 -3.95 1.44 28.63
N GLU A 251 -2.63 1.29 28.78
CA GLU A 251 -2.00 0.81 30.02
C GLU A 251 -2.64 -0.48 30.59
N ARG A 252 -2.93 -1.46 29.72
CA ARG A 252 -3.55 -2.77 30.02
C ARG A 252 -5.06 -2.76 30.28
N PHE A 253 -5.70 -1.60 30.39
CA PHE A 253 -7.14 -1.51 30.60
C PHE A 253 -7.86 -1.25 29.29
N GLU A 254 -8.99 -1.94 29.09
CA GLU A 254 -9.88 -1.63 27.98
C GLU A 254 -10.48 -0.23 28.20
N VAL A 255 -10.55 0.54 27.13
CA VAL A 255 -11.07 1.89 27.13
C VAL A 255 -12.10 2.05 26.03
N ALA A 256 -12.95 3.07 26.13
CA ALA A 256 -13.89 3.37 25.05
C ALA A 256 -13.11 3.55 23.72
N PRO A 257 -13.59 2.99 22.58
CA PRO A 257 -12.79 2.84 21.36
C PRO A 257 -12.16 4.14 20.83
N TYR A 258 -12.82 5.29 21.03
CA TYR A 258 -12.36 6.59 20.55
C TYR A 258 -11.79 7.50 21.64
N LYS A 259 -11.67 7.03 22.90
CA LYS A 259 -11.26 7.87 24.04
C LYS A 259 -9.93 8.58 23.80
N TYR A 260 -8.99 7.92 23.11
CA TYR A 260 -7.64 8.44 22.83
C TYR A 260 -7.43 8.82 21.37
N PHE A 261 -8.51 9.09 20.63
CA PHE A 261 -8.45 9.54 19.25
C PHE A 261 -9.25 10.83 19.07
N GLU A 262 -8.61 11.87 18.55
CA GLU A 262 -9.32 12.99 17.92
C GLU A 262 -9.44 12.69 16.43
N ILE A 263 -10.67 12.67 15.93
CA ILE A 263 -10.99 12.27 14.54
C ILE A 263 -11.87 13.34 13.93
N ALA A 264 -11.36 14.00 12.89
CA ALA A 264 -12.04 15.08 12.19
C ALA A 264 -11.96 14.90 10.66
N PRO A 265 -13.04 15.19 9.92
CA PRO A 265 -12.98 15.23 8.47
C PRO A 265 -12.14 16.43 8.01
N GLU A 266 -11.29 16.23 7.00
CA GLU A 266 -10.49 17.26 6.36
C GLU A 266 -10.55 17.07 4.84
N GLY A 267 -11.55 17.69 4.21
CA GLY A 267 -11.85 17.50 2.79
C GLY A 267 -12.26 16.05 2.51
N LYS A 268 -11.45 15.32 1.75
CA LYS A 268 -11.68 13.90 1.42
C LYS A 268 -10.91 12.92 2.32
N PHE A 269 -10.19 13.46 3.31
CA PHE A 269 -9.43 12.67 4.25
C PHE A 269 -10.07 12.74 5.63
N THR A 270 -9.74 11.78 6.48
CA THR A 270 -10.02 11.81 7.90
C THR A 270 -8.71 12.03 8.63
N LYS A 271 -8.57 13.18 9.30
CA LYS A 271 -7.45 13.47 10.17
C LYS A 271 -7.62 12.75 11.50
N VAL A 272 -6.55 12.10 11.94
CA VAL A 272 -6.48 11.37 13.20
C VAL A 272 -5.29 11.87 14.01
N ILE A 273 -5.56 12.22 15.28
CA ILE A 273 -4.56 12.54 16.29
C ILE A 273 -4.77 11.55 17.44
N MET A 274 -3.71 10.86 17.86
CA MET A 274 -3.76 10.05 19.07
C MET A 274 -3.37 10.87 20.29
N LEU A 275 -4.16 10.75 21.36
CA LEU A 275 -3.93 11.42 22.65
C LEU A 275 -3.02 10.62 23.58
N ALA A 276 -2.65 9.40 23.20
CA ALA A 276 -1.69 8.56 23.90
C ALA A 276 -0.54 8.18 22.94
N LYS A 277 0.69 8.07 23.45
CA LYS A 277 1.85 7.66 22.66
C LYS A 277 1.70 6.24 22.11
N GLN A 278 1.03 5.36 22.86
CA GLN A 278 0.82 3.96 22.48
C GLN A 278 -0.57 3.50 22.88
N LEU A 279 -1.21 2.72 22.00
CA LEU A 279 -2.45 1.99 22.28
C LEU A 279 -2.29 0.53 21.87
N SER A 280 -2.92 -0.37 22.61
CA SER A 280 -3.08 -1.77 22.20
C SER A 280 -4.43 -1.95 21.51
N ILE A 281 -4.40 -2.69 20.41
CA ILE A 281 -5.56 -3.01 19.58
C ILE A 281 -5.78 -4.52 19.69
N LEU A 282 -6.98 -4.92 20.04
CA LEU A 282 -7.39 -6.32 20.06
C LEU A 282 -8.49 -6.53 19.03
N TYR A 283 -8.28 -7.50 18.14
CA TYR A 283 -9.29 -8.02 17.23
C TYR A 283 -9.41 -9.51 17.48
N GLU A 284 -10.56 -9.95 18.00
CA GLU A 284 -10.75 -11.33 18.48
C GLU A 284 -9.64 -11.73 19.48
N ASP A 285 -8.76 -12.68 19.13
CA ASP A 285 -7.61 -13.12 19.91
C ASP A 285 -6.27 -12.52 19.45
N GLN A 286 -6.29 -11.70 18.40
CA GLN A 286 -5.11 -11.11 17.79
C GLN A 286 -4.80 -9.74 18.39
N GLN A 287 -3.65 -9.64 19.06
CA GLN A 287 -3.16 -8.41 19.67
C GLN A 287 -2.17 -7.68 18.77
N SER A 288 -2.37 -6.38 18.61
CA SER A 288 -1.45 -5.44 17.97
C SER A 288 -1.23 -4.22 18.85
N ALA A 289 -0.20 -3.44 18.56
CA ALA A 289 -0.03 -2.13 19.18
C ALA A 289 0.31 -1.08 18.12
N ILE A 290 -0.25 0.10 18.30
CA ILE A 290 0.03 1.29 17.50
C ILE A 290 0.79 2.30 18.36
N ILE A 291 1.93 2.77 17.86
CA ILE A 291 2.76 3.79 18.50
C ILE A 291 2.67 5.03 17.61
N TYR A 292 2.20 6.14 18.18
CA TYR A 292 1.93 7.38 17.47
C TYR A 292 3.17 8.27 17.42
N GLU A 293 3.49 8.81 16.24
CA GLU A 293 4.57 9.80 16.08
C GLU A 293 4.01 11.20 15.80
N TYR A 294 3.04 11.33 14.89
CA TYR A 294 2.45 12.61 14.51
C TYR A 294 1.10 12.42 13.81
N PRO A 295 0.31 13.49 13.61
CA PRO A 295 -1.01 13.39 13.01
C PRO A 295 -0.97 12.72 11.64
N PHE A 296 -2.01 11.94 11.34
CA PHE A 296 -2.12 11.25 10.07
C PHE A 296 -3.49 11.37 9.45
N TYR A 297 -3.53 11.13 8.16
CA TYR A 297 -4.68 11.29 7.30
C TYR A 297 -5.01 9.94 6.71
N ILE A 298 -6.27 9.53 6.87
CA ILE A 298 -6.80 8.30 6.29
C ILE A 298 -7.72 8.69 5.13
N ASP A 299 -7.48 8.15 3.94
CA ASP A 299 -8.42 8.30 2.82
C ASP A 299 -9.62 7.35 2.95
N GLU A 300 -10.57 7.44 2.02
CA GLU A 300 -11.77 6.58 2.03
C GLU A 300 -11.45 5.06 1.89
N PHE A 301 -10.23 4.70 1.46
CA PHE A 301 -9.76 3.32 1.31
C PHE A 301 -9.00 2.79 2.51
N GLY A 302 -8.70 3.64 3.50
CA GLY A 302 -7.87 3.26 4.63
C GLY A 302 -6.37 3.44 4.37
N ASN A 303 -5.97 4.08 3.27
CA ASN A 303 -4.57 4.43 3.06
C ASN A 303 -4.18 5.58 3.97
N VAL A 304 -2.94 5.57 4.46
CA VAL A 304 -2.45 6.51 5.46
C VAL A 304 -1.35 7.38 4.89
N SER A 305 -1.43 8.68 5.15
CA SER A 305 -0.34 9.63 4.93
C SER A 305 -0.14 10.56 6.13
N PRO A 306 1.11 10.89 6.52
CA PRO A 306 2.36 10.30 6.03
C PRO A 306 2.56 8.87 6.56
N THR A 307 3.31 8.02 5.85
CA THR A 307 3.55 6.61 6.21
C THR A 307 4.30 6.41 7.54
N ARG A 308 5.17 7.36 7.91
CA ARG A 308 5.96 7.35 9.16
C ARG A 308 5.19 7.90 10.39
N SER A 309 3.91 8.22 10.25
CA SER A 309 3.09 8.83 11.33
C SER A 309 2.81 7.94 12.53
N TYR A 310 2.95 6.64 12.34
CA TYR A 310 2.86 5.66 13.41
C TYR A 310 3.72 4.44 13.09
N SER A 311 3.94 3.60 14.08
CA SER A 311 4.43 2.23 13.89
C SER A 311 3.45 1.21 14.44
N ILE A 312 3.39 0.04 13.79
CA ILE A 312 2.51 -1.06 14.17
C ILE A 312 3.34 -2.29 14.53
N SER A 313 3.01 -2.91 15.64
CA SER A 313 3.58 -4.19 16.10
C SER A 313 2.50 -5.22 16.41
N GLY A 314 2.90 -6.44 16.76
CA GLY A 314 1.98 -7.57 16.98
C GLY A 314 1.44 -8.16 15.69
N PHE A 315 0.19 -8.64 15.70
CA PHE A 315 -0.42 -9.35 14.56
C PHE A 315 -0.41 -8.53 13.27
N MET A 316 -0.87 -7.26 13.33
CA MET A 316 -0.87 -6.37 12.18
C MET A 316 0.55 -6.03 11.71
N GLY A 317 1.52 -5.93 12.63
CA GLY A 317 2.92 -5.61 12.31
C GLY A 317 3.69 -6.77 11.66
N GLN A 318 3.23 -8.02 11.86
CA GLN A 318 3.76 -9.20 11.17
C GLN A 318 3.16 -9.36 9.77
N SER A 319 1.98 -8.80 9.54
CA SER A 319 1.24 -8.80 8.27
C SER A 319 1.81 -7.73 7.34
N ARG A 320 2.96 -8.03 6.73
CA ARG A 320 3.69 -7.19 5.78
C ARG A 320 3.14 -7.39 4.36
N ILE A 321 3.94 -7.13 3.30
CA ILE A 321 3.45 -7.12 1.90
C ILE A 321 2.77 -8.43 1.47
N ALA A 322 3.13 -9.58 2.05
CA ALA A 322 2.53 -10.87 1.70
C ALA A 322 1.06 -11.00 2.17
N ASN A 323 0.63 -10.23 3.16
CA ASN A 323 -0.75 -10.18 3.65
C ASN A 323 -1.53 -8.98 3.08
N THR A 324 -0.86 -8.06 2.38
CA THR A 324 -1.50 -6.86 1.86
C THR A 324 -2.47 -7.19 0.74
N LEU A 325 -3.67 -6.62 0.84
CA LEU A 325 -4.70 -6.66 -0.19
C LEU A 325 -4.72 -5.34 -0.94
N PRO A 326 -5.25 -5.33 -2.18
CA PRO A 326 -5.54 -4.08 -2.86
C PRO A 326 -6.40 -3.17 -1.97
N LEU A 327 -6.11 -1.86 -1.96
CA LEU A 327 -6.85 -0.83 -1.24
C LEU A 327 -8.32 -0.74 -1.66
N ASN A 328 -8.70 -1.27 -2.81
CA ASN A 328 -10.09 -1.38 -3.26
C ASN A 328 -10.75 -2.71 -2.88
N TYR A 329 -10.11 -3.57 -2.08
CA TYR A 329 -10.70 -4.83 -1.65
C TYR A 329 -11.93 -4.60 -0.77
N GLY A 330 -13.05 -5.25 -1.12
CA GLY A 330 -14.30 -5.25 -0.35
C GLY A 330 -15.14 -3.97 -0.46
N LEU A 331 -14.86 -3.12 -1.47
CA LEU A 331 -15.60 -1.88 -1.76
C LEU A 331 -16.37 -1.97 -3.07
#